data_AF-A0A7K2KJA0-F1
#
_entry.id   AF-A0A7K2KJA0-F1
#
_cell.length_a   1.000
_cell.length_b   1.000
_cell.length_c   1.000
_cell.angle_alpha   90.00
_cell.angle_beta   90.00
_cell.angle_gamma   90.00
#
_symmetry.space_group_name_H-M   'P 1'
#
loop_
_entity.id
_entity.type
_entity.pdbx_description
1 polymer ?
#
loop_
_entity_poly.entity_id
_entity_poly.type
_entity_poly.pdbx_seq_one_letter_code
_entity_poly.pdbx_strand_id
1 'polypeptide(L)'
;EVLDDAELGGLARVWLAENGAADVPAPPESMIFWLAIDTIAAQLDADGDLQELQELIEGLTGRHSGFFEAAWRVEHPATAEVLEAMGRLHRDKNAAKEARKAAFKARSRSGA
;
A
#
# COMPACT_ATOMS: atom_id res chain seq x y z
N GLU A 1 -8.53 -21.16 0.49
CA GLU A 1 -9.61 -20.58 1.32
C GLU A 1 -9.52 -19.04 1.24
N VAL A 2 -10.44 -18.24 1.78
CA VAL A 2 -10.41 -16.75 1.66
C VAL A 2 -9.09 -16.16 2.17
N LEU A 3 -8.44 -16.79 3.14
CA LEU A 3 -7.12 -16.38 3.65
C LEU A 3 -5.98 -16.58 2.65
N ASP A 4 -6.14 -17.43 1.64
CA ASP A 4 -5.12 -17.64 0.59
C ASP A 4 -5.36 -16.77 -0.63
N ASP A 5 -6.50 -16.07 -0.67
CA ASP A 5 -6.83 -15.16 -1.75
C ASP A 5 -5.91 -13.94 -1.70
N ALA A 6 -5.32 -13.58 -2.84
CA ALA A 6 -4.34 -12.50 -2.91
C ALA A 6 -4.94 -11.12 -2.63
N GLU A 7 -6.21 -10.91 -2.97
CA GLU A 7 -6.93 -9.65 -2.84
C GLU A 7 -7.68 -9.57 -1.50
N LEU A 8 -8.34 -10.67 -1.12
CA LEU A 8 -9.20 -10.70 0.07
C LEU A 8 -8.46 -11.12 1.34
N GLY A 9 -7.39 -11.90 1.22
CA GLY A 9 -6.72 -12.52 2.36
C GLY A 9 -6.11 -11.51 3.32
N GLY A 10 -5.69 -10.34 2.85
CA GLY A 10 -5.16 -9.27 3.69
C GLY A 10 -6.23 -8.71 4.62
N LEU A 11 -7.34 -8.24 4.04
CA LEU A 11 -8.43 -7.64 4.80
C LEU A 11 -9.15 -8.67 5.70
N ALA A 12 -9.29 -9.93 5.25
CA ALA A 12 -9.86 -11.00 6.05
C ALA A 12 -9.06 -11.23 7.34
N ARG A 13 -7.72 -11.15 7.30
CA ARG A 13 -6.87 -11.26 8.50
C ARG A 13 -7.05 -10.08 9.44
N VAL A 14 -7.15 -8.86 8.92
CA VAL A 14 -7.44 -7.66 9.73
C VAL A 14 -8.76 -7.84 10.46
N TRP A 15 -9.82 -8.21 9.74
CA TRP A 15 -11.14 -8.45 10.33
C TRP A 15 -11.10 -9.54 11.42
N LEU A 16 -10.43 -10.68 11.16
CA LEU A 16 -10.31 -11.75 12.15
C LEU A 16 -9.56 -11.31 13.41
N ALA A 17 -8.47 -10.56 13.25
CA ALA A 17 -7.69 -10.03 14.36
C ALA A 17 -8.51 -9.03 15.21
N GLU A 18 -9.26 -8.13 14.57
CA GLU A 18 -10.17 -7.20 15.24
C GLU A 18 -11.30 -7.91 16.00
N ASN A 19 -11.70 -9.09 15.53
CA ASN A 19 -12.70 -9.94 16.18
C ASN A 19 -12.10 -10.93 17.20
N GLY A 20 -10.81 -10.81 17.52
CA GLY A 20 -10.15 -11.58 18.60
C GLY A 20 -9.80 -13.03 18.22
N ALA A 21 -9.73 -13.36 16.93
CA ALA A 21 -9.24 -14.66 16.50
C ALA A 21 -7.74 -14.81 16.86
N ALA A 22 -7.39 -15.89 17.58
CA ALA A 22 -6.03 -16.09 18.10
C ALA A 22 -5.09 -16.79 17.10
N ASP A 23 -5.63 -17.59 16.17
CA ASP A 23 -4.85 -18.48 15.30
C ASP A 23 -4.80 -18.00 13.84
N VAL A 24 -4.72 -16.68 13.64
CA VAL A 24 -4.66 -16.09 12.29
C VAL A 24 -3.22 -16.18 11.77
N PRO A 25 -2.94 -16.88 10.65
CA PRO A 25 -1.59 -16.99 10.11
C PRO A 25 -1.09 -15.64 9.60
N ALA A 26 0.19 -15.35 9.82
CA ALA A 26 0.83 -14.15 9.29
C ALA A 26 0.70 -14.09 7.75
N PRO A 27 0.37 -12.93 7.17
CA PRO A 27 0.31 -12.79 5.72
C PRO A 27 1.71 -12.83 5.10
N PRO A 28 1.85 -13.31 3.85
CA PRO A 28 3.08 -13.12 3.10
C PRO A 28 3.30 -11.63 2.81
N GLU A 29 4.56 -11.24 2.60
CA GLU A 29 4.95 -9.85 2.34
C GLU A 29 4.20 -9.22 1.16
N SER A 30 4.01 -9.97 0.07
CA SER A 30 3.28 -9.49 -1.11
C SER A 30 1.84 -9.06 -0.79
N MET A 31 1.16 -9.78 0.11
CA MET A 31 -0.20 -9.47 0.54
C MET A 31 -0.23 -8.24 1.45
N ILE A 32 0.80 -8.05 2.29
CA ILE A 32 0.94 -6.84 3.11
C ILE A 32 1.03 -5.60 2.21
N PHE A 33 1.88 -5.64 1.20
CA PHE A 33 2.02 -4.51 0.27
C PHE A 33 0.79 -4.34 -0.63
N TRP A 34 0.14 -5.42 -1.04
CA TRP A 34 -1.13 -5.35 -1.79
C TRP A 34 -2.21 -4.61 -0.98
N LEU A 35 -2.43 -5.03 0.27
CA LEU A 35 -3.40 -4.38 1.16
C LEU A 35 -3.02 -2.93 1.47
N ALA A 36 -1.73 -2.62 1.62
CA ALA A 36 -1.28 -1.24 1.84
C ALA A 36 -1.60 -0.33 0.64
N ILE A 37 -1.41 -0.82 -0.60
CA ILE A 37 -1.78 -0.09 -1.80
C ILE A 37 -3.30 0.09 -1.88
N ASP A 38 -4.06 -0.99 -1.66
CA ASP A 38 -5.53 -0.97 -1.70
C ASP A 38 -6.12 0.00 -0.67
N THR A 39 -5.58 0.00 0.56
CA THR A 39 -6.00 0.93 1.62
C THR A 39 -5.76 2.38 1.24
N ILE A 40 -4.60 2.71 0.67
CA ILE A 40 -4.33 4.08 0.23
C ILE A 40 -5.21 4.46 -0.97
N ALA A 41 -5.45 3.54 -1.91
CA ALA A 41 -6.36 3.77 -3.03
C ALA A 41 -7.77 4.11 -2.53
N ALA A 42 -8.32 3.30 -1.62
CA ALA A 42 -9.61 3.55 -0.99
C ALA A 42 -9.68 4.91 -0.27
N GLN A 43 -8.59 5.32 0.40
CA GLN A 43 -8.55 6.62 1.07
C GLN A 43 -8.35 7.81 0.13
N LEU A 44 -7.78 7.60 -1.05
CA LEU A 44 -7.71 8.64 -2.10
C LEU A 44 -9.07 8.87 -2.75
N ASP A 45 -9.87 7.81 -2.89
CA ASP A 45 -11.23 7.87 -3.43
C ASP A 45 -12.26 8.38 -2.40
N ALA A 46 -11.94 8.27 -1.11
CA ALA A 46 -12.71 8.90 -0.06
C ALA A 46 -12.45 10.42 -0.07
N ASP A 47 -13.52 11.23 0.01
CA ASP A 47 -13.43 12.68 0.26
C ASP A 47 -13.02 12.95 1.74
N GLY A 48 -11.87 12.38 2.15
CA GLY A 48 -11.37 12.36 3.52
C GLY A 48 -10.39 13.48 3.86
N ASP A 49 -9.90 13.47 5.10
CA ASP A 49 -8.92 14.44 5.58
C ASP A 49 -7.54 14.17 4.98
N LEU A 50 -7.03 15.15 4.21
CA LEU A 50 -5.70 15.13 3.62
C LEU A 50 -4.58 14.91 4.65
N GLN A 51 -4.77 15.43 5.87
CA GLN A 51 -3.80 15.29 6.96
C GLN A 51 -3.69 13.83 7.42
N GLU A 52 -4.83 13.16 7.61
CA GLU A 52 -4.86 11.74 8.01
C GLU A 52 -4.23 10.86 6.94
N LEU A 53 -4.50 11.15 5.66
CA LEU A 53 -3.88 10.45 4.54
C LEU A 53 -2.36 10.65 4.51
N GLN A 54 -1.87 11.86 4.77
CA GLN A 54 -0.43 12.12 4.87
C GLN A 54 0.22 11.34 6.02
N GLU A 55 -0.44 11.28 7.18
CA GLU A 55 0.04 10.53 8.34
C GLU A 55 0.06 9.02 8.09
N LEU A 56 -0.95 8.48 7.41
CA LEU A 56 -0.98 7.09 6.97
C LEU A 56 0.21 6.76 6.05
N ILE A 57 0.44 7.61 5.04
CA ILE A 57 1.54 7.46 4.09
C ILE A 57 2.89 7.46 4.82
N GLU A 58 3.13 8.42 5.72
CA GLU A 58 4.37 8.54 6.49
C GLU A 58 4.57 7.37 7.45
N GLY A 59 3.50 6.89 8.09
CA GLY A 59 3.54 5.72 8.96
C GLY A 59 3.94 4.45 8.19
N LEU A 60 3.43 4.26 6.97
CA LEU A 60 3.75 3.10 6.14
C LEU A 60 5.20 3.14 5.64
N THR A 61 5.65 4.28 5.13
CA THR A 61 7.00 4.42 4.56
C THR A 61 8.09 4.44 5.63
N GLY A 62 7.80 4.96 6.81
CA GLY A 62 8.73 5.02 7.94
C GLY A 62 9.01 3.66 8.59
N ARG A 63 8.07 2.71 8.52
CA ARG A 63 8.22 1.36 9.11
C ARG A 63 9.10 0.42 8.29
N HIS A 64 9.24 0.65 6.98
CA HIS A 64 9.92 -0.28 6.08
C HIS A 64 10.94 0.42 5.18
N SER A 65 12.23 0.32 5.52
CA SER A 65 13.29 0.76 4.62
C SER A 65 13.21 -0.03 3.31
N GLY A 66 12.94 0.67 2.20
CA GLY A 66 12.71 0.02 0.90
C GLY A 66 11.24 -0.20 0.55
N PHE A 67 10.29 0.39 1.29
CA PHE A 67 8.85 0.34 0.98
C PHE A 67 8.58 0.58 -0.51
N PHE A 68 9.11 1.66 -1.08
CA PHE A 68 8.85 2.00 -2.48
C PHE A 68 9.45 1.01 -3.48
N GLU A 69 10.58 0.38 -3.13
CA GLU A 69 11.16 -0.69 -3.95
C GLU A 69 10.26 -1.93 -3.95
N ALA A 70 9.74 -2.35 -2.80
CA ALA A 70 8.79 -3.46 -2.76
C ALA A 70 7.45 -3.09 -3.46
N ALA A 71 6.89 -1.93 -3.14
CA ALA A 71 5.57 -1.50 -3.57
C ALA A 71 5.42 -1.39 -5.09
N TRP A 72 6.42 -0.88 -5.82
CA TRP A 72 6.28 -0.78 -7.28
C TRP A 72 6.14 -2.13 -7.97
N ARG A 73 6.60 -3.23 -7.33
CA ARG A 73 6.54 -4.61 -7.85
C ARG A 73 5.18 -5.28 -7.62
N VAL A 74 4.30 -4.68 -6.82
CA VAL A 74 2.98 -5.23 -6.50
C VAL A 74 2.07 -5.22 -7.72
N GLU A 75 1.41 -6.34 -7.97
CA GLU A 75 0.36 -6.50 -8.99
C GLU A 75 -0.99 -6.07 -8.42
N HIS A 76 -1.19 -4.75 -8.33
CA HIS A 76 -2.46 -4.13 -7.95
C HIS A 76 -2.82 -3.06 -9.02
N PRO A 77 -4.08 -2.96 -9.48
CA PRO A 77 -4.47 -2.02 -10.52
C PRO A 77 -4.10 -0.55 -10.21
N ALA A 78 -4.25 -0.14 -8.96
CA ALA A 78 -3.93 1.21 -8.49
C ALA A 78 -2.45 1.47 -8.13
N THR A 79 -1.52 0.51 -8.26
CA THR A 79 -0.13 0.67 -7.77
C THR A 79 0.53 1.95 -8.27
N ALA A 80 0.43 2.23 -9.57
CA ALA A 80 1.05 3.42 -10.17
C ALA A 80 0.45 4.73 -9.66
N GLU A 81 -0.88 4.77 -9.52
CA GLU A 81 -1.61 5.95 -9.05
C GLU A 81 -1.32 6.25 -7.58
N VAL A 82 -1.38 5.22 -6.73
CA VAL A 82 -1.06 5.33 -5.31
C VAL A 82 0.37 5.84 -5.11
N LEU A 83 1.36 5.27 -5.80
CA LEU A 83 2.75 5.72 -5.69
C LEU A 83 2.94 7.17 -6.16
N GLU A 84 2.18 7.59 -7.19
CA GLU A 84 2.20 8.98 -7.63
C GLU A 84 1.60 9.91 -6.58
N ALA A 85 0.44 9.55 -6.01
CA ALA A 85 -0.20 10.29 -4.95
C ALA A 85 0.70 10.41 -3.72
N MET A 86 1.34 9.31 -3.30
CA MET A 86 2.36 9.34 -2.23
C MET A 86 3.48 10.32 -2.58
N GLY A 87 3.98 10.31 -3.81
CA GLY A 87 4.98 11.28 -4.27
C GLY A 87 4.52 12.73 -4.23
N ARG A 88 3.22 13.02 -4.36
CA ARG A 88 2.66 14.38 -4.23
C ARG A 88 2.44 14.77 -2.77
N LEU A 89 2.03 13.83 -1.93
CA LEU A 89 1.55 14.09 -0.57
C LEU A 89 2.63 13.96 0.52
N HIS A 90 3.70 13.20 0.29
CA HIS A 90 4.73 12.94 1.29
C HIS A 90 5.52 14.22 1.64
N ARG A 91 5.68 14.53 2.94
CA ARG A 91 6.37 15.75 3.40
C ARG A 91 7.89 15.65 3.32
N ASP A 92 8.45 14.47 3.58
CA ASP A 92 9.87 14.19 3.30
C ASP A 92 10.16 14.19 1.79
N LYS A 93 11.08 15.07 1.36
CA LYS A 93 11.41 15.27 -0.05
C LYS A 93 12.12 14.08 -0.70
N ASN A 94 12.90 13.31 0.07
CA ASN A 94 13.59 12.14 -0.44
C ASN A 94 12.59 11.01 -0.67
N ALA A 95 11.73 10.73 0.32
CA ALA A 95 10.66 9.75 0.20
C ALA A 95 9.71 10.11 -0.95
N ALA A 96 9.30 11.37 -1.07
CA ALA A 96 8.49 11.85 -2.19
C ALA A 96 9.16 11.59 -3.56
N LYS A 97 10.49 11.78 -3.65
CA LYS A 97 11.26 11.51 -4.87
C LYS A 97 11.31 10.01 -5.19
N GLU A 98 11.54 9.16 -4.20
CA GLU A 98 11.55 7.70 -4.39
C GLU A 98 10.17 7.17 -4.80
N ALA A 99 9.09 7.69 -4.21
CA ALA A 99 7.72 7.38 -4.60
C ALA A 99 7.44 7.70 -6.08
N ARG A 100 7.86 8.88 -6.57
CA ARG A 100 7.71 9.26 -7.98
C ARG A 100 8.49 8.34 -8.92
N LYS A 101 9.70 7.92 -8.54
CA LYS A 101 10.48 6.94 -9.32
C LYS A 101 9.79 5.58 -9.34
N ALA A 102 9.27 5.13 -8.19
CA ALA A 102 8.52 3.89 -8.08
C ALA A 102 7.24 3.92 -8.93
N ALA A 103 6.49 5.02 -8.93
CA ALA A 103 5.33 5.22 -9.80
C ALA A 103 5.70 5.11 -11.29
N PHE A 104 6.82 5.72 -11.70
CA PHE A 104 7.33 5.59 -13.06
C PHE A 104 7.65 4.12 -13.41
N LYS A 105 8.38 3.40 -12.55
CA LYS A 105 8.68 1.98 -12.76
C LYS A 105 7.42 1.12 -12.87
N ALA A 106 6.41 1.37 -12.02
CA ALA A 106 5.15 0.64 -12.04
C ALA A 106 4.43 0.82 -13.39
N ARG A 107 4.30 2.05 -13.89
CA ARG A 107 3.70 2.32 -15.22
C ARG A 107 4.45 1.64 -16.36
N SER A 108 5.78 1.68 -16.32
CA SER A 108 6.60 1.02 -17.35
C SER A 108 6.42 -0.50 -17.36
N ARG A 109 6.07 -1.13 -16.23
CA ARG A 109 5.74 -2.55 -16.19
C ARG A 109 4.33 -2.84 -16.73
N SER A 110 3.34 -2.02 -16.37
CA SER A 110 1.95 -2.23 -16.80
C SER A 110 1.71 -1.94 -18.29
N GLY A 111 2.59 -1.16 -18.93
CA GLY A 111 2.53 -0.87 -20.36
C GLY A 111 3.36 -1.80 -21.26
N ALA A 112 4.03 -2.80 -20.69
CA ALA A 112 4.79 -3.84 -21.40
C ALA A 112 3.96 -5.12 -21.51
#